data_AF-A0AAE0V4E7-F1
#
_entry.id   AF-A0AAE0V4E7-F1
#
_cell.length_a   1.000
_cell.length_b   1.000
_cell.length_c   1.000
_cell.angle_alpha   90.00
_cell.angle_beta   90.00
_cell.angle_gamma   90.00
#
_symmetry.space_group_name_H-M   'P 1'
#
loop_
_entity.id
_entity.type
_entity.pdbx_description
1 polymer ?
#
loop_
_entity_poly.entity_id
_entity_poly.type
_entity_poly.pdbx_seq_one_letter_code
_entity_poly.pdbx_strand_id
1 'polypeptide(L)'
;MQKCYRAYYKFYKLSRHALEFSLVNERVVFLCLWVGERCLAVVSAYGLNSSVKYPTFLETPRGVVEGAPTGDSIVLLGVFNTHVDNDHDTWRGVIGRNSPSDLNSSGVLLLDFCASHSLSITNTMFKHKGAHQYMWCQDTLDRRSMIDLVIVSSDLRLHVLDTRVKRGAELSTDHHLVASWIRLWMPDRLGRPKRIVRVCWKHLADPSVRGLFNSHLRESFNQIQREVGNIESEWTMFSSSIVDAAIQRYGHKVSGAGHGGNPQTQWWTLEVRDAIKLKEESYRGWLAQGTLEAAEAYQQAK
;
A
#
# COMPACT_ATOMS: atom_id res chain seq x y z
N MET A 1 14.02 4.70 -10.11
CA MET A 1 14.86 3.96 -9.13
C MET A 1 14.92 4.55 -7.71
N GLN A 2 15.48 5.75 -7.44
CA GLN A 2 15.56 6.30 -6.05
C GLN A 2 14.20 6.55 -5.36
N LYS A 3 13.14 6.83 -6.14
CA LYS A 3 11.79 7.10 -5.61
C LYS A 3 11.08 5.83 -5.12
N CYS A 4 11.24 4.69 -5.81
CA CYS A 4 10.66 3.41 -5.40
C CYS A 4 11.32 2.85 -4.13
N TYR A 5 12.65 2.98 -3.99
CA TYR A 5 13.35 2.61 -2.76
C TYR A 5 12.95 3.47 -1.55
N ARG A 6 12.73 4.78 -1.74
CA ARG A 6 12.18 5.64 -0.67
C ARG A 6 10.76 5.23 -0.27
N ALA A 7 9.93 4.77 -1.20
CA ALA A 7 8.59 4.25 -0.89
C ALA A 7 8.68 2.95 -0.07
N TYR A 8 9.54 2.01 -0.46
CA TYR A 8 9.72 0.73 0.25
C TYR A 8 10.32 0.90 1.66
N TYR A 9 11.32 1.76 1.82
CA TYR A 9 11.91 2.04 3.14
C TYR A 9 10.93 2.75 4.08
N LYS A 10 10.08 3.64 3.54
CA LYS A 10 8.97 4.25 4.29
C LYS A 10 7.89 3.23 4.65
N PHE A 11 7.57 2.30 3.75
CA PHE A 11 6.61 1.22 4.01
C PHE A 11 7.07 0.30 5.15
N TYR A 12 8.35 -0.08 5.18
CA TYR A 12 8.91 -0.87 6.29
C TYR A 12 8.94 -0.11 7.62
N LYS A 13 9.05 1.22 7.58
CA LYS A 13 8.94 2.06 8.78
C LYS A 13 7.49 2.09 9.26
N LEU A 14 6.52 2.29 8.36
CA LEU A 14 5.08 2.35 8.65
C LEU A 14 4.49 1.00 9.09
N SER A 15 4.96 -0.14 8.57
CA SER A 15 4.45 -1.46 8.97
C SER A 15 4.67 -1.76 10.45
N ARG A 16 5.65 -1.11 11.10
CA ARG A 16 5.90 -1.22 12.55
C ARG A 16 4.87 -0.45 13.38
N HIS A 17 4.06 0.38 12.73
CA HIS A 17 2.96 1.14 13.32
C HIS A 17 1.61 0.50 12.99
N ALA A 18 1.56 -0.58 12.22
CA ALA A 18 0.31 -1.28 11.95
C ALA A 18 -0.23 -1.90 13.24
N LEU A 19 -1.47 -1.52 13.58
CA LEU A 19 -2.21 -2.05 14.71
C LEU A 19 -3.13 -3.18 14.26
N GLU A 20 -3.80 -2.99 13.13
CA GLU A 20 -4.79 -3.92 12.62
C GLU A 20 -4.78 -3.92 11.09
N PHE A 21 -5.02 -5.09 10.51
CA PHE A 21 -5.28 -5.26 9.09
C PHE A 21 -6.43 -6.26 8.93
N SER A 22 -7.44 -5.90 8.13
CA SER A 22 -8.57 -6.78 7.86
C SER A 22 -9.03 -6.69 6.40
N LEU A 23 -9.37 -7.85 5.85
CA LEU A 23 -10.07 -7.97 4.57
C LEU A 23 -11.56 -7.92 4.89
N VAL A 24 -12.16 -6.72 4.86
CA VAL A 24 -13.55 -6.51 5.26
C VAL A 24 -14.49 -7.26 4.31
N ASN A 25 -14.22 -7.17 3.02
CA ASN A 25 -14.83 -8.00 1.98
C ASN A 25 -13.95 -8.03 0.72
N GLU A 26 -14.45 -8.60 -0.38
CA GLU A 26 -13.74 -8.70 -1.67
C GLU A 26 -13.39 -7.35 -2.32
N ARG A 27 -13.97 -6.24 -1.83
CA ARG A 27 -13.83 -4.88 -2.39
C ARG A 27 -13.23 -3.87 -1.42
N VAL A 28 -13.19 -4.18 -0.13
CA VAL A 28 -12.77 -3.25 0.92
C VAL A 28 -11.74 -3.90 1.81
N VAL A 29 -10.59 -3.24 1.91
CA VAL A 29 -9.49 -3.61 2.80
C VAL A 29 -9.27 -2.48 3.80
N PHE A 30 -9.05 -2.84 5.06
CA PHE A 30 -8.80 -1.91 6.15
C PHE A 30 -7.41 -2.12 6.75
N LEU A 31 -6.75 -1.03 7.08
CA LEU A 31 -5.46 -0.98 7.76
C LEU A 31 -5.48 0.15 8.78
N CYS A 32 -5.26 -0.17 10.05
CA CYS A 32 -5.10 0.81 11.12
C CYS A 32 -3.62 1.00 11.46
N LEU A 33 -3.16 2.26 11.50
CA LEU A 33 -1.78 2.61 11.84
C LEU A 33 -1.74 3.56 13.04
N TRP A 34 -0.83 3.35 14.00
CA TRP A 34 -0.55 4.31 15.06
C TRP A 34 0.44 5.39 14.59
N VAL A 35 -0.05 6.58 14.28
CA VAL A 35 0.72 7.69 13.70
C VAL A 35 0.68 8.87 14.65
N GLY A 36 1.85 9.27 15.17
CA GLY A 36 1.87 10.33 16.18
C GLY A 36 1.32 9.83 17.50
N GLU A 37 0.19 10.40 17.87
CA GLU A 37 -0.57 10.09 19.09
C GLU A 37 -2.02 9.68 18.76
N ARG A 38 -2.29 9.30 17.49
CA ARG A 38 -3.63 8.98 16.99
C ARG A 38 -3.59 7.75 16.09
N CYS A 39 -4.72 7.09 15.90
CA CYS A 39 -4.83 6.09 14.85
C CYS A 39 -5.13 6.76 13.51
N LEU A 40 -4.56 6.18 12.46
CA LEU A 40 -4.83 6.47 11.06
C LEU A 40 -5.47 5.23 10.44
N ALA A 41 -6.78 5.33 10.20
CA ALA A 41 -7.53 4.34 9.45
C ALA A 41 -7.32 4.55 7.95
N VAL A 42 -6.75 3.56 7.28
CA VAL A 42 -6.57 3.52 5.84
C VAL A 42 -7.49 2.47 5.25
N VAL A 43 -8.39 2.89 4.37
CA VAL A 43 -9.35 2.01 3.69
C VAL A 43 -9.04 2.02 2.20
N SER A 44 -8.78 0.85 1.64
CA SER A 44 -8.72 0.66 0.20
C SER A 44 -10.05 0.12 -0.29
N ALA A 45 -10.71 0.82 -1.22
CA ALA A 45 -12.04 0.43 -1.73
C ALA A 45 -12.04 0.26 -3.26
N TYR A 46 -12.81 -0.73 -3.73
CA TYR A 46 -13.09 -0.97 -5.15
C TYR A 46 -14.61 -0.95 -5.42
N GLY A 47 -15.08 0.22 -5.84
CA GLY A 47 -16.47 0.56 -6.08
C GLY A 47 -17.14 -0.20 -7.21
N LEU A 48 -18.47 -0.13 -7.23
CA LEU A 48 -19.30 -0.79 -8.24
C LEU A 48 -19.58 0.15 -9.42
N ASN A 49 -19.54 -0.41 -10.64
CA ASN A 49 -19.95 0.29 -11.87
C ASN A 49 -21.48 0.42 -12.02
N SER A 50 -22.25 0.03 -11.01
CA SER A 50 -23.72 0.05 -11.01
C SER A 50 -24.22 1.08 -10.01
N SER A 51 -24.86 2.15 -10.49
CA SER A 51 -25.49 3.16 -9.65
C SER A 51 -26.58 2.59 -8.75
N VAL A 52 -27.31 1.58 -9.21
CA VAL A 52 -28.37 0.90 -8.45
C VAL A 52 -27.84 0.21 -7.19
N LYS A 53 -26.64 -0.39 -7.28
CA LYS A 53 -26.01 -1.11 -6.15
C LYS A 53 -24.99 -0.26 -5.39
N TYR A 54 -24.80 1.00 -5.80
CA TYR A 54 -23.83 1.90 -5.18
C TYR A 54 -24.13 2.20 -3.71
N PRO A 55 -25.40 2.39 -3.27
CA PRO A 55 -25.72 2.54 -1.86
C PRO A 55 -25.23 1.35 -1.03
N THR A 56 -25.51 0.12 -1.48
CA THR A 56 -25.05 -1.11 -0.80
C THR A 56 -23.53 -1.20 -0.71
N PHE A 57 -22.81 -0.71 -1.73
CA PHE A 57 -21.36 -0.62 -1.66
C PHE A 57 -20.90 0.35 -0.57
N LEU A 58 -21.52 1.53 -0.44
CA LEU A 58 -21.15 2.55 0.54
C LEU A 58 -21.39 2.12 1.99
N GLU A 59 -22.27 1.16 2.25
CA GLU A 59 -22.50 0.63 3.61
C GLU A 59 -21.23 0.05 4.25
N THR A 60 -20.34 -0.55 3.46
CA THR A 60 -19.09 -1.11 4.03
C THR A 60 -18.09 -0.01 4.42
N PRO A 61 -17.70 0.94 3.52
CA PRO A 61 -16.90 2.10 3.93
C PRO A 61 -17.55 2.92 5.06
N ARG A 62 -18.88 3.05 5.06
CA ARG A 62 -19.63 3.73 6.12
C ARG A 62 -19.39 3.08 7.48
N GLY A 63 -19.59 1.78 7.61
CA GLY A 63 -19.34 1.08 8.87
C GLY A 63 -17.91 1.24 9.38
N VAL A 64 -16.92 1.32 8.48
CA VAL A 64 -15.52 1.56 8.87
C VAL A 64 -15.31 3.00 9.35
N VAL A 65 -15.92 3.99 8.68
CA VAL A 65 -15.80 5.39 9.06
C VAL A 65 -16.53 5.67 10.38
N GLU A 66 -17.74 5.13 10.56
CA GLU A 66 -18.53 5.30 11.78
C GLU A 66 -17.98 4.49 12.96
N GLY A 67 -17.29 3.38 12.69
CA GLY A 67 -16.62 2.57 13.71
C GLY A 67 -15.27 3.12 14.18
N ALA A 68 -14.72 4.14 13.51
CA ALA A 68 -13.45 4.74 13.89
C ALA A 68 -13.60 5.55 15.20
N PRO A 69 -12.70 5.37 16.19
CA PRO A 69 -12.73 6.16 17.41
C PRO A 69 -12.70 7.68 17.14
N THR A 70 -13.41 8.44 17.97
CA THR A 70 -13.46 9.90 17.85
C THR A 70 -12.05 10.50 17.99
N GLY A 71 -11.63 11.25 16.97
CA GLY A 71 -10.32 11.90 16.92
C GLY A 71 -9.29 11.18 16.06
N ASP A 72 -9.60 9.97 15.58
CA ASP A 72 -8.77 9.26 14.61
C ASP A 72 -8.92 9.84 13.21
N SER A 73 -7.83 9.74 12.45
CA SER A 73 -7.75 10.24 11.08
C SER A 73 -8.12 9.14 10.09
N ILE A 74 -8.80 9.50 9.00
CA ILE A 74 -9.26 8.55 7.98
C ILE A 74 -8.70 8.91 6.62
N VAL A 75 -8.23 7.90 5.89
CA VAL A 75 -7.87 7.97 4.47
C VAL A 75 -8.59 6.84 3.75
N LEU A 76 -9.55 7.17 2.89
CA LEU A 76 -10.11 6.25 1.91
C LEU A 76 -9.37 6.43 0.58
N LEU A 77 -8.99 5.34 -0.06
CA LEU A 77 -8.30 5.37 -1.35
C LEU A 77 -8.78 4.22 -2.24
N GLY A 78 -8.70 4.40 -3.55
CA GLY A 78 -9.00 3.35 -4.52
C GLY A 78 -9.93 3.80 -5.63
N VAL A 79 -10.48 2.83 -6.36
CA VAL A 79 -11.34 3.08 -7.53
C VAL A 79 -12.78 3.17 -7.05
N PHE A 80 -13.37 4.36 -7.03
CA PHE A 80 -14.76 4.55 -6.58
C PHE A 80 -15.78 4.43 -7.72
N ASN A 81 -15.35 4.48 -8.99
CA ASN A 81 -16.23 4.41 -10.17
C ASN A 81 -17.34 5.48 -10.17
N THR A 82 -17.01 6.67 -9.69
CA THR A 82 -17.92 7.83 -9.61
C THR A 82 -17.31 9.05 -10.27
N HIS A 83 -18.18 9.91 -10.78
CA HIS A 83 -17.78 11.19 -11.33
C HIS A 83 -18.33 12.28 -10.42
N VAL A 84 -17.47 13.18 -9.96
CA VAL A 84 -17.79 14.24 -8.99
C VAL A 84 -17.64 15.60 -9.66
N ASP A 85 -18.58 16.50 -9.40
CA ASP A 85 -18.60 17.84 -9.97
C ASP A 85 -17.50 18.75 -9.41
N ASN A 86 -17.43 19.98 -9.92
CA ASN A 86 -16.63 21.09 -9.40
C ASN A 86 -17.43 22.18 -8.68
N ASP A 87 -18.71 21.94 -8.38
CA ASP A 87 -19.55 22.83 -7.57
C ASP A 87 -19.11 22.83 -6.09
N HIS A 88 -17.97 23.46 -5.86
CA HIS A 88 -17.37 23.68 -4.55
C HIS A 88 -18.30 24.46 -3.62
N ASP A 89 -19.16 25.33 -4.15
CA ASP A 89 -19.97 26.21 -3.31
C ASP A 89 -21.12 25.44 -2.66
N THR A 90 -21.73 24.50 -3.38
CA THR A 90 -22.68 23.51 -2.82
C THR A 90 -21.96 22.52 -1.90
N TRP A 91 -20.83 21.97 -2.35
CA TRP A 91 -20.10 20.90 -1.64
C TRP A 91 -18.89 21.44 -0.86
N ARG A 92 -19.09 22.54 -0.15
CA ARG A 92 -18.03 23.24 0.58
C ARG A 92 -17.37 22.30 1.58
N GLY A 93 -16.05 22.19 1.50
CA GLY A 93 -15.28 21.33 2.40
C GLY A 93 -15.26 19.85 2.00
N VAL A 94 -15.97 19.45 0.95
CA VAL A 94 -15.92 18.07 0.41
C VAL A 94 -15.06 18.01 -0.84
N ILE A 95 -15.30 18.90 -1.81
CA ILE A 95 -14.52 18.99 -3.05
C ILE A 95 -13.83 20.34 -3.17
N GLY A 96 -12.87 20.42 -4.09
CA GLY A 96 -12.30 21.66 -4.60
C GLY A 96 -12.86 22.03 -5.97
N ARG A 97 -12.23 23.00 -6.63
CA ARG A 97 -12.69 23.58 -7.91
C ARG A 97 -12.07 22.93 -9.16
N ASN A 98 -11.27 21.88 -9.00
CA ASN A 98 -10.41 21.36 -10.08
C ASN A 98 -10.89 20.03 -10.67
N SER A 99 -12.09 19.56 -10.32
CA SER A 99 -12.76 18.41 -10.95
C SER A 99 -13.35 18.77 -12.32
N PRO A 100 -13.56 17.78 -13.19
CA PRO A 100 -14.46 17.92 -14.33
C PRO A 100 -15.91 18.17 -13.85
N SER A 101 -16.74 18.78 -14.70
CA SER A 101 -18.16 18.95 -14.41
C SER A 101 -18.97 17.82 -15.06
N ASP A 102 -18.85 16.63 -14.49
CA ASP A 102 -19.41 15.39 -15.05
C ASP A 102 -20.12 14.53 -13.99
N LEU A 103 -20.78 15.17 -13.04
CA LEU A 103 -21.47 14.53 -11.91
C LEU A 103 -22.44 13.43 -12.36
N ASN A 104 -22.26 12.23 -11.81
CA ASN A 104 -23.18 11.11 -12.00
C ASN A 104 -23.93 10.76 -10.71
N SER A 105 -24.98 9.93 -10.80
CA SER A 105 -25.82 9.59 -9.64
C SER A 105 -25.05 8.93 -8.50
N SER A 106 -24.09 8.07 -8.80
CA SER A 106 -23.17 7.49 -7.80
C SER A 106 -22.27 8.55 -7.16
N GLY A 107 -21.86 9.57 -7.93
CA GLY A 107 -21.09 10.71 -7.47
C GLY A 107 -21.86 11.55 -6.45
N VAL A 108 -23.16 11.78 -6.67
CA VAL A 108 -24.03 12.46 -5.68
C VAL A 108 -24.01 11.69 -4.35
N LEU A 109 -24.21 10.36 -4.40
CA LEU A 109 -24.19 9.51 -3.21
C LEU A 109 -22.84 9.55 -2.49
N LEU A 110 -21.73 9.58 -3.23
CA LEU A 110 -20.40 9.70 -2.64
C LEU A 110 -20.17 11.08 -2.01
N LEU A 111 -20.68 12.15 -2.64
CA LEU A 111 -20.59 13.51 -2.11
C LEU A 111 -21.41 13.67 -0.82
N ASP A 112 -22.63 13.14 -0.77
CA ASP A 112 -23.46 13.07 0.44
C ASP A 112 -22.78 12.28 1.56
N PHE A 113 -22.21 11.12 1.21
CA PHE A 113 -21.42 10.32 2.13
C PHE A 113 -20.22 11.10 2.69
N CYS A 114 -19.49 11.82 1.84
CA CYS A 114 -18.33 12.59 2.31
C CYS A 114 -18.76 13.80 3.16
N ALA A 115 -19.84 14.49 2.79
CA ALA A 115 -20.37 15.62 3.54
C ALA A 115 -20.80 15.21 4.96
N SER A 116 -21.54 14.10 5.07
CA SER A 116 -22.05 13.59 6.36
C SER A 116 -20.94 13.16 7.33
N HIS A 117 -19.76 12.80 6.82
CA HIS A 117 -18.62 12.33 7.65
C HIS A 117 -17.44 13.31 7.69
N SER A 118 -17.63 14.56 7.24
CA SER A 118 -16.56 15.57 7.20
C SER A 118 -15.30 15.08 6.43
N LEU A 119 -15.53 14.42 5.30
CA LEU A 119 -14.48 13.90 4.41
C LEU A 119 -14.27 14.82 3.20
N SER A 120 -13.06 14.80 2.66
CA SER A 120 -12.62 15.66 1.58
C SER A 120 -11.95 14.86 0.46
N ILE A 121 -12.42 15.00 -0.78
CA ILE A 121 -11.83 14.39 -1.97
C ILE A 121 -10.64 15.23 -2.42
N THR A 122 -9.42 14.77 -2.16
CA THR A 122 -8.22 15.61 -2.30
C THR A 122 -7.81 15.80 -3.76
N ASN A 123 -8.24 14.91 -4.65
CA ASN A 123 -7.99 14.98 -6.10
C ASN A 123 -8.47 16.30 -6.73
N THR A 124 -9.52 16.91 -6.18
CA THR A 124 -10.17 18.10 -6.73
C THR A 124 -9.63 19.41 -6.11
N MET A 125 -8.77 19.30 -5.09
CA MET A 125 -8.29 20.45 -4.30
C MET A 125 -7.16 21.23 -4.97
N PHE A 126 -6.36 20.57 -5.80
CA PHE A 126 -5.14 21.14 -6.38
C PHE A 126 -5.27 21.31 -7.90
N LYS A 127 -4.81 22.45 -8.41
CA LYS A 127 -4.81 22.73 -9.85
C LYS A 127 -3.65 22.00 -10.51
N HIS A 128 -3.96 21.20 -11.53
CA HIS A 128 -2.97 20.45 -12.29
C HIS A 128 -3.21 20.57 -13.80
N LYS A 129 -2.19 20.22 -14.59
CA LYS A 129 -2.37 19.98 -16.03
C LYS A 129 -3.21 18.71 -16.21
N GLY A 130 -4.01 18.62 -17.28
CA GLY A 130 -4.88 17.45 -17.54
C GLY A 130 -4.19 16.09 -17.46
N ALA A 131 -2.93 16.00 -17.92
CA ALA A 131 -2.12 14.79 -17.81
C ALA A 131 -1.89 14.30 -16.35
N HIS A 132 -2.08 15.17 -15.36
CA HIS A 132 -1.95 14.85 -13.94
C HIS A 132 -3.30 14.81 -13.20
N GLN A 133 -4.42 14.98 -13.91
CA GLN A 133 -5.79 14.99 -13.36
C GLN A 133 -6.55 13.70 -13.65
N TYR A 134 -6.38 13.11 -14.85
CA TYR A 134 -7.13 11.92 -15.28
C TYR A 134 -6.34 10.64 -15.10
N MET A 135 -7.00 9.62 -14.53
CA MET A 135 -6.40 8.36 -14.08
C MET A 135 -6.72 7.22 -15.03
N TRP A 136 -7.98 7.11 -15.43
CA TRP A 136 -8.39 6.15 -16.44
C TRP A 136 -8.35 6.85 -17.80
N CYS A 137 -7.64 6.23 -18.74
CA CYS A 137 -7.47 6.73 -20.09
C CYS A 137 -7.78 5.60 -21.07
N GLN A 138 -8.77 5.81 -21.93
CA GLN A 138 -9.01 4.96 -23.08
C GLN A 138 -8.60 5.72 -24.34
N ASP A 139 -7.36 5.54 -24.75
CA ASP A 139 -6.74 6.29 -25.85
C ASP A 139 -7.47 6.09 -27.17
N THR A 140 -8.07 4.91 -27.40
CA THR A 140 -8.82 4.60 -28.63
C THR A 140 -10.10 5.40 -28.79
N LEU A 141 -10.69 5.88 -27.68
CA LEU A 141 -11.95 6.63 -27.67
C LEU A 141 -11.80 8.05 -27.10
N ASP A 142 -10.56 8.49 -26.85
CA ASP A 142 -10.18 9.72 -26.14
C ASP A 142 -11.00 9.97 -24.86
N ARG A 143 -11.33 8.90 -24.13
CA ARG A 143 -12.09 8.99 -22.88
C ARG A 143 -11.14 9.07 -21.70
N ARG A 144 -11.47 9.95 -20.76
CA ARG A 144 -10.69 10.19 -19.55
C ARG A 144 -11.60 10.40 -18.36
N SER A 145 -11.30 9.78 -17.23
CA SER A 145 -12.10 9.95 -16.01
C SER A 145 -11.26 10.00 -14.74
N MET A 146 -11.83 10.64 -13.72
CA MET A 146 -11.28 10.75 -12.37
C MET A 146 -12.05 9.81 -11.43
N ILE A 147 -11.79 8.51 -11.54
CA ILE A 147 -12.51 7.47 -10.78
C ILE A 147 -11.69 6.87 -9.64
N ASP A 148 -10.36 7.05 -9.64
CA ASP A 148 -9.48 6.71 -8.52
C ASP A 148 -9.39 7.91 -7.56
N LEU A 149 -10.00 7.80 -6.39
CA LEU A 149 -10.10 8.91 -5.45
C LEU A 149 -9.25 8.65 -4.21
N VAL A 150 -8.71 9.73 -3.66
CA VAL A 150 -8.14 9.80 -2.32
C VAL A 150 -9.01 10.75 -1.53
N ILE A 151 -9.63 10.23 -0.47
CA ILE A 151 -10.58 10.91 0.37
C ILE A 151 -10.00 10.92 1.78
N VAL A 152 -9.95 12.07 2.42
CA VAL A 152 -9.34 12.23 3.74
C VAL A 152 -10.31 12.89 4.70
N SER A 153 -10.18 12.58 6.00
CA SER A 153 -10.88 13.30 7.05
C SER A 153 -10.46 14.77 7.12
N SER A 154 -11.37 15.62 7.62
CA SER A 154 -11.19 17.07 7.70
C SER A 154 -9.92 17.51 8.46
N ASP A 155 -9.50 16.77 9.47
CA ASP A 155 -8.26 17.01 10.22
C ASP A 155 -7.01 16.78 9.35
N LEU A 156 -7.02 15.75 8.50
CA LEU A 156 -5.93 15.48 7.55
C LEU A 156 -5.94 16.42 6.36
N ARG A 157 -7.11 16.95 5.96
CA ARG A 157 -7.27 17.83 4.79
C ARG A 157 -6.22 18.95 4.76
N LEU A 158 -5.99 19.61 5.88
CA LEU A 158 -5.04 20.73 6.00
C LEU A 158 -3.56 20.28 5.91
N HIS A 159 -3.30 18.99 6.07
CA HIS A 159 -1.98 18.39 6.01
C HIS A 159 -1.68 17.75 4.64
N VAL A 160 -2.65 17.70 3.73
CA VAL A 160 -2.44 17.24 2.36
C VAL A 160 -1.70 18.31 1.59
N LEU A 161 -0.54 17.94 1.05
CA LEU A 161 0.33 18.84 0.29
C LEU A 161 -0.01 18.85 -1.20
N ASP A 162 -0.37 17.68 -1.74
CA ASP A 162 -0.68 17.49 -3.16
C ASP A 162 -1.40 16.15 -3.35
N THR A 163 -2.26 16.02 -4.36
CA THR A 163 -2.85 14.75 -4.80
C THR A 163 -2.95 14.75 -6.31
N ARG A 164 -2.15 13.91 -6.97
CA ARG A 164 -2.05 13.91 -8.43
C ARG A 164 -1.72 12.57 -9.03
N VAL A 165 -2.01 12.45 -10.31
CA VAL A 165 -1.64 11.31 -11.13
C VAL A 165 -0.15 11.30 -11.44
N LYS A 166 0.47 10.13 -11.28
CA LYS A 166 1.89 9.84 -11.57
C LYS A 166 2.04 9.09 -12.89
N ARG A 167 2.06 9.84 -14.00
CA ARG A 167 2.29 9.31 -15.36
C ARG A 167 3.62 8.56 -15.56
N GLY A 168 4.63 8.80 -14.71
CA GLY A 168 5.90 8.09 -14.78
C GLY A 168 5.95 6.77 -14.02
N ALA A 169 4.83 6.32 -13.44
CA ALA A 169 4.72 5.01 -12.81
C ALA A 169 4.01 4.07 -13.80
N GLU A 170 4.80 3.27 -14.51
CA GLU A 170 4.30 2.28 -15.46
C GLU A 170 3.94 1.00 -14.70
N LEU A 171 2.65 0.67 -14.67
CA LEU A 171 2.12 -0.52 -13.99
C LEU A 171 1.46 -1.50 -14.96
N SER A 172 1.51 -1.24 -16.28
CA SER A 172 0.85 -2.05 -17.31
C SER A 172 -0.66 -2.23 -17.07
N THR A 173 -1.31 -1.20 -16.56
CA THR A 173 -2.76 -1.11 -16.31
C THR A 173 -3.37 0.04 -17.12
N ASP A 174 -4.68 -0.01 -17.37
CA ASP A 174 -5.46 1.08 -17.97
C ASP A 174 -5.70 2.26 -16.99
N HIS A 175 -5.32 2.08 -15.72
CA HIS A 175 -5.29 3.12 -14.70
C HIS A 175 -3.87 3.65 -14.48
N HIS A 176 -3.72 4.96 -14.30
CA HIS A 176 -2.51 5.59 -13.81
C HIS A 176 -2.52 5.74 -12.29
N LEU A 177 -1.35 5.52 -11.66
CA LEU A 177 -1.19 5.65 -10.21
C LEU A 177 -1.54 7.06 -9.70
N VAL A 178 -2.44 7.13 -8.73
CA VAL A 178 -2.69 8.35 -7.93
C VAL A 178 -1.80 8.35 -6.70
N ALA A 179 -1.17 9.49 -6.42
CA ALA A 179 -0.37 9.67 -5.21
C ALA A 179 -0.82 10.92 -4.47
N SER A 180 -1.01 10.78 -3.15
CA SER A 180 -1.23 11.88 -2.22
C SER A 180 -0.06 12.00 -1.25
N TRP A 181 0.41 13.23 -1.00
CA TRP A 181 1.42 13.52 0.02
C TRP A 181 0.74 14.16 1.22
N ILE A 182 0.73 13.45 2.34
CA ILE A 182 0.14 13.93 3.59
C ILE A 182 1.26 14.14 4.60
N ARG A 183 1.32 15.33 5.21
CA ARG A 183 2.29 15.67 6.24
C ARG A 183 1.79 15.15 7.59
N LEU A 184 2.27 13.98 7.97
CA LEU A 184 1.96 13.38 9.27
C LEU A 184 3.07 13.68 10.28
N TRP A 185 2.69 14.01 11.52
CA TRP A 185 3.63 14.06 12.63
C TRP A 185 3.88 12.64 13.13
N MET A 186 5.11 12.18 12.99
CA MET A 186 5.55 10.87 13.48
C MET A 186 6.70 11.12 14.45
N PRO A 187 6.52 10.90 15.77
CA PRO A 187 7.66 10.81 16.65
C PRO A 187 8.51 9.65 16.15
N ASP A 188 9.78 9.92 15.86
CA ASP A 188 10.75 8.84 15.81
C ASP A 188 10.69 8.18 17.18
N ARG A 189 10.23 6.92 17.27
CA ARG A 189 10.44 6.18 18.51
C ARG A 189 11.94 6.26 18.80
N LEU A 190 12.30 6.81 19.96
CA LEU A 190 13.61 6.67 20.61
C LEU A 190 13.82 5.19 20.92
N GLY A 191 14.08 4.42 19.87
CA GLY A 191 14.30 3.00 19.93
C GLY A 191 15.16 2.67 18.74
N ARG A 192 16.41 2.29 19.02
CA ARG A 192 17.34 1.77 18.01
C ARG A 192 16.57 0.83 17.07
N PRO A 193 16.84 0.83 15.76
CA PRO A 193 16.22 -0.13 14.84
C PRO A 193 16.23 -1.50 15.51
N LYS A 194 15.05 -2.12 15.71
CA LYS A 194 15.04 -3.43 16.37
C LYS A 194 15.88 -4.31 15.47
N ARG A 195 16.99 -4.79 16.02
CA ARG A 195 17.88 -5.72 15.35
C ARG A 195 17.05 -6.98 15.11
N ILE A 196 16.43 -7.11 13.94
CA ILE A 196 15.68 -8.32 13.63
C ILE A 196 16.73 -9.36 13.29
N VAL A 197 16.96 -10.20 14.28
CA VAL A 197 17.81 -11.37 14.17
C VAL A 197 16.98 -12.45 13.49
N ARG A 198 17.27 -12.71 12.21
CA ARG A 198 16.63 -13.80 11.47
C ARG A 198 17.58 -14.99 11.41
N VAL A 199 17.03 -16.18 11.54
CA VAL A 199 17.75 -17.42 11.24
C VAL A 199 18.01 -17.49 9.73
N CYS A 200 19.23 -17.85 9.33
CA CYS A 200 19.60 -18.03 7.93
C CYS A 200 19.06 -19.36 7.36
N TRP A 201 17.73 -19.49 7.26
CA TRP A 201 17.06 -20.72 6.84
C TRP A 201 17.45 -21.21 5.43
N LYS A 202 18.05 -20.37 4.58
CA LYS A 202 18.47 -20.73 3.21
C LYS A 202 19.46 -21.90 3.16
N HIS A 203 20.23 -22.11 4.23
CA HIS A 203 21.15 -23.25 4.31
C HIS A 203 20.44 -24.60 4.44
N LEU A 204 19.13 -24.64 4.75
CA LEU A 204 18.32 -25.87 4.74
C LEU A 204 18.14 -26.48 3.34
N ALA A 205 18.39 -25.71 2.27
CA ALA A 205 18.37 -26.20 0.91
C ALA A 205 19.46 -27.27 0.69
N ASP A 206 20.57 -27.18 1.41
CA ASP A 206 21.64 -28.18 1.39
C ASP A 206 21.23 -29.45 2.18
N PRO A 207 21.21 -30.63 1.54
CA PRO A 207 20.85 -31.89 2.19
C PRO A 207 21.73 -32.26 3.40
N SER A 208 23.02 -31.93 3.35
CA SER A 208 23.98 -32.23 4.43
C SER A 208 23.67 -31.41 5.69
N VAL A 209 23.39 -30.12 5.49
CA VAL A 209 23.01 -29.18 6.54
C VAL A 209 21.66 -29.53 7.16
N ARG A 210 20.72 -30.01 6.33
CA ARG A 210 19.41 -30.49 6.79
C ARG A 210 19.53 -31.72 7.67
N GLY A 211 20.40 -32.67 7.31
CA GLY A 211 20.68 -33.85 8.11
C GLY A 211 21.19 -33.51 9.51
N LEU A 212 22.17 -32.60 9.59
CA LEU A 212 22.78 -32.15 10.84
C LEU A 212 21.82 -31.36 11.74
N PHE A 213 20.91 -30.58 11.16
CA PHE A 213 19.87 -29.91 11.92
C PHE A 213 18.86 -30.87 12.52
N ASN A 214 18.41 -31.85 11.73
CA ASN A 214 17.46 -32.85 12.18
C ASN A 214 18.02 -33.73 13.30
N SER A 215 19.32 -34.08 13.26
CA SER A 215 19.95 -34.82 14.35
C SER A 215 20.01 -33.99 15.63
N HIS A 216 20.38 -32.72 15.52
CA HIS A 216 20.49 -31.82 16.68
C HIS A 216 19.12 -31.49 17.29
N LEU A 217 18.07 -31.32 16.47
CA LEU A 217 16.70 -31.20 16.97
C LEU A 217 16.29 -32.44 17.76
N ARG A 218 16.55 -33.64 17.21
CA ARG A 218 16.21 -34.90 17.91
C ARG A 218 16.95 -35.03 19.25
N GLU A 219 18.23 -34.68 19.29
CA GLU A 219 19.01 -34.65 20.53
C GLU A 219 18.44 -33.66 21.55
N SER A 220 18.12 -32.44 21.12
CA SER A 220 17.52 -31.39 21.97
C SER A 220 16.16 -31.83 22.53
N PHE A 221 15.29 -32.40 21.70
CA PHE A 221 13.98 -32.89 22.14
C PHE A 221 14.05 -34.09 23.08
N ASN A 222 15.07 -34.95 22.95
CA ASN A 222 15.28 -36.07 23.87
C ASN A 222 15.72 -35.64 25.28
N GLN A 223 16.24 -34.42 25.43
CA GLN A 223 16.69 -33.86 26.71
C GLN A 223 15.59 -33.09 27.45
N ILE A 224 14.42 -32.88 26.83
CA ILE A 224 13.30 -32.17 27.46
C ILE A 224 12.62 -33.09 28.47
N GLN A 225 12.48 -32.62 29.71
CA GLN A 225 11.74 -33.34 30.75
C GLN A 225 10.26 -33.47 30.36
N ARG A 226 9.69 -34.66 30.51
CA ARG A 226 8.30 -34.97 30.14
C ARG A 226 7.23 -34.36 31.07
N GLU A 227 7.63 -33.76 32.19
CA GLU A 227 6.72 -33.15 33.15
C GLU A 227 7.01 -31.66 33.30
N VAL A 228 6.35 -30.80 32.52
CA VAL A 228 6.25 -29.37 32.87
C VAL A 228 4.98 -28.72 32.31
N GLY A 229 4.12 -28.25 33.23
CA GLY A 229 3.43 -26.95 33.14
C GLY A 229 2.31 -26.75 32.11
N ASN A 230 1.79 -25.51 32.07
CA ASN A 230 0.72 -25.10 31.17
C ASN A 230 1.17 -25.04 29.69
N ILE A 231 0.20 -25.01 28.77
CA ILE A 231 0.38 -25.02 27.31
C ILE A 231 1.36 -23.92 26.81
N GLU A 232 1.33 -22.72 27.41
CA GLU A 232 2.22 -21.63 27.03
C GLU A 232 3.70 -21.91 27.34
N SER A 233 3.94 -22.61 28.45
CA SER A 233 5.28 -23.02 28.86
C SER A 233 5.82 -24.09 27.90
N GLU A 234 4.99 -25.05 27.53
CA GLU A 234 5.32 -26.09 26.54
C GLU A 234 5.63 -25.50 25.16
N TRP A 235 4.78 -24.58 24.68
CA TRP A 235 4.99 -23.89 23.41
C TRP A 235 6.26 -23.04 23.41
N THR A 236 6.53 -22.34 24.50
CA THR A 236 7.75 -21.52 24.65
C THR A 236 9.00 -22.39 24.61
N MET A 237 9.00 -23.54 25.29
CA MET A 237 10.12 -24.48 25.24
C MET A 237 10.29 -25.07 23.84
N PHE A 238 9.22 -25.54 23.21
CA PHE A 238 9.24 -26.12 21.87
C PHE A 238 9.80 -25.12 20.83
N SER A 239 9.25 -23.91 20.81
CA SER A 239 9.65 -22.87 19.88
C SER A 239 11.09 -22.40 20.12
N SER A 240 11.52 -22.26 21.37
CA SER A 240 12.89 -21.87 21.73
C SER A 240 13.90 -22.95 21.31
N SER A 241 13.63 -24.23 21.54
CA SER A 241 14.52 -25.33 21.12
C SER A 241 14.71 -25.39 19.61
N ILE A 242 13.65 -25.16 18.83
CA ILE A 242 13.75 -25.09 17.36
C ILE A 242 14.60 -23.90 16.94
N VAL A 243 14.35 -22.74 17.54
CA VAL A 243 15.08 -21.51 17.24
C VAL A 243 16.56 -21.70 17.60
N ASP A 244 16.89 -22.18 18.79
CA ASP A 244 18.27 -22.38 19.26
C ASP A 244 19.04 -23.38 18.40
N ALA A 245 18.44 -24.51 18.05
CA ALA A 245 19.01 -25.47 17.11
C ALA A 245 19.31 -24.82 15.76
N ALA A 246 18.41 -23.95 15.30
CA ALA A 246 18.58 -23.26 14.03
C ALA A 246 19.65 -22.16 14.12
N ILE A 247 19.75 -21.46 15.25
CA ILE A 247 20.76 -20.43 15.51
C ILE A 247 22.16 -21.04 15.55
N GLN A 248 22.34 -22.12 16.31
CA GLN A 248 23.63 -22.77 16.47
C GLN A 248 24.17 -23.30 15.13
N ARG A 249 23.27 -23.74 14.23
CA ARG A 249 23.66 -24.35 12.95
C ARG A 249 23.74 -23.37 11.78
N TYR A 250 22.83 -22.41 11.71
CA TYR A 250 22.72 -21.49 10.56
C TYR A 250 23.29 -20.11 10.84
N GLY A 251 23.62 -19.83 12.10
CA GLY A 251 23.90 -18.49 12.56
C GLY A 251 22.70 -17.56 12.36
N HIS A 252 23.00 -16.27 12.45
CA HIS A 252 22.00 -15.23 12.39
C HIS A 252 22.33 -14.20 11.31
N LYS A 253 21.31 -13.78 10.56
CA LYS A 253 21.37 -12.55 9.79
C LYS A 253 20.69 -11.44 10.56
N VAL A 254 21.47 -10.42 10.90
CA VAL A 254 20.95 -9.16 11.40
C VAL A 254 20.40 -8.36 10.23
N SER A 255 19.09 -8.16 10.22
CA SER A 255 18.44 -7.25 9.27
C SER A 255 18.10 -5.95 10.01
N GLY A 256 18.55 -4.81 9.47
CA GLY A 256 18.13 -3.47 9.92
C GLY A 256 19.16 -2.57 10.61
N ALA A 257 20.47 -2.86 10.56
CA ALA A 257 21.50 -2.04 11.24
C ALA A 257 22.52 -1.35 10.30
N GLY A 258 22.12 -1.01 9.07
CA GLY A 258 22.97 -0.24 8.16
C GLY A 258 22.32 1.10 7.80
N HIS A 259 22.87 2.21 8.29
CA HIS A 259 22.75 3.47 7.56
C HIS A 259 23.48 3.29 6.23
N GLY A 260 22.76 3.36 5.11
CA GLY A 260 23.35 3.55 3.78
C GLY A 260 23.70 2.31 2.96
N GLY A 261 23.42 1.09 3.41
CA GLY A 261 23.59 -0.11 2.58
C GLY A 261 22.28 -0.49 1.89
N ASN A 262 22.20 -0.40 0.57
CA ASN A 262 21.05 -0.86 -0.21
C ASN A 262 20.82 -2.36 0.06
N PRO A 263 19.78 -2.77 0.82
CA PRO A 263 19.45 -4.18 0.87
C PRO A 263 18.78 -4.47 -0.47
N GLN A 264 19.56 -4.96 -1.44
CA GLN A 264 18.96 -5.56 -2.64
C GLN A 264 17.96 -6.60 -2.14
N THR A 265 16.69 -6.30 -2.34
CA THR A 265 15.61 -7.24 -2.10
C THR A 265 15.89 -8.47 -2.95
N GLN A 266 15.65 -9.67 -2.43
CA GLN A 266 16.05 -10.92 -3.09
C GLN A 266 15.48 -11.09 -4.51
N TRP A 267 14.37 -10.42 -4.81
CA TRP A 267 13.74 -10.39 -6.13
C TRP A 267 14.33 -9.34 -7.08
N TRP A 268 15.18 -8.43 -6.60
CA TRP A 268 15.84 -7.39 -7.41
C TRP A 268 17.18 -7.91 -7.96
N THR A 269 17.10 -8.75 -9.00
CA THR A 269 18.26 -9.29 -9.72
C THR A 269 18.75 -8.34 -10.81
N LEU A 270 19.93 -8.60 -11.37
CA LEU A 270 20.41 -7.89 -12.57
C LEU A 270 19.44 -8.07 -13.74
N GLU A 271 18.91 -9.28 -13.91
CA GLU A 271 17.87 -9.58 -14.91
C GLU A 271 16.64 -8.69 -14.75
N VAL A 272 16.10 -8.56 -13.53
CA VAL A 272 14.94 -7.70 -13.26
C VAL A 272 15.26 -6.23 -13.51
N ARG A 273 16.48 -5.79 -13.19
CA ARG A 273 16.92 -4.41 -13.48
C ARG A 273 16.98 -4.15 -14.99
N ASP A 274 17.56 -5.06 -15.74
CA ASP A 274 17.77 -4.90 -17.18
C ASP A 274 16.44 -5.00 -17.94
N ALA A 275 15.56 -5.91 -17.52
CA ALA A 275 14.17 -6.02 -17.97
C ALA A 275 13.38 -4.72 -17.78
N ILE A 276 13.44 -4.13 -16.58
CA ILE A 276 12.80 -2.83 -16.30
C ILE A 276 13.39 -1.72 -17.16
N LYS A 277 14.72 -1.69 -17.31
CA LYS A 277 15.39 -0.68 -18.13
C LYS A 277 14.97 -0.78 -19.60
N LEU A 278 14.92 -1.99 -20.14
CA LEU A 278 14.45 -2.27 -21.50
C LEU A 278 13.00 -1.82 -21.68
N LYS A 279 12.12 -2.15 -20.72
CA LYS A 279 10.72 -1.72 -20.72
C LYS A 279 10.58 -0.19 -20.72
N GLU A 280 11.35 0.50 -19.87
CA GLU A 280 11.37 1.97 -19.79
C GLU A 280 11.92 2.64 -21.07
N GLU A 281 12.87 2.01 -21.76
CA GLU A 281 13.42 2.49 -23.04
C GLU A 281 12.42 2.30 -24.18
N SER A 282 11.81 1.12 -24.30
CA SER A 282 10.77 0.87 -25.29
C SER A 282 9.54 1.77 -25.10
N TYR A 283 9.14 2.03 -23.85
CA TYR A 283 8.05 2.97 -23.55
C TYR A 283 8.38 4.39 -24.00
N ARG A 284 9.60 4.86 -23.76
CA ARG A 284 10.05 6.18 -24.24
C ARG A 284 10.11 6.25 -25.76
N GLY A 285 10.53 5.18 -26.43
CA GLY A 285 10.48 5.04 -27.88
C GLY A 285 9.06 5.16 -28.42
N TRP A 286 8.11 4.43 -27.81
CA TRP A 286 6.69 4.51 -28.15
C TRP A 286 6.12 5.91 -27.97
N LEU A 287 6.36 6.56 -26.83
CA LEU A 287 5.88 7.93 -26.60
C LEU A 287 6.47 8.95 -27.59
N ALA A 288 7.70 8.75 -28.05
CA ALA A 288 8.36 9.65 -28.99
C ALA A 288 7.89 9.45 -30.44
N GLN A 289 7.64 8.20 -30.84
CA GLN A 289 7.35 7.84 -32.24
C GLN A 289 5.86 7.70 -32.53
N GLY A 290 5.06 7.25 -31.55
CA GLY A 290 3.62 7.05 -31.69
C GLY A 290 3.20 5.98 -32.70
N THR A 291 4.12 5.13 -33.17
CA THR A 291 3.85 4.10 -34.19
C THR A 291 3.35 2.80 -33.59
N LEU A 292 2.63 2.00 -34.39
CA LEU A 292 2.16 0.66 -34.01
C LEU A 292 3.33 -0.26 -33.66
N GLU A 293 4.41 -0.20 -34.44
CA GLU A 293 5.63 -0.99 -34.23
C GLU A 293 6.31 -0.66 -32.90
N ALA A 294 6.35 0.62 -32.51
CA ALA A 294 6.91 1.03 -31.22
C ALA A 294 6.01 0.59 -30.05
N ALA A 295 4.68 0.55 -30.26
CA ALA A 295 3.74 0.00 -29.28
C ALA A 295 3.91 -1.52 -29.10
N GLU A 296 4.10 -2.25 -30.19
CA GLU A 296 4.38 -3.70 -30.18
C GLU A 296 5.74 -4.00 -29.52
N ALA A 297 6.78 -3.24 -29.84
CA ALA A 297 8.09 -3.35 -29.20
C ALA A 297 8.02 -3.06 -27.69
N TYR A 298 7.19 -2.10 -27.28
CA TYR A 298 6.90 -1.87 -25.86
C TYR A 298 6.16 -3.06 -25.23
N GLN A 299 5.14 -3.61 -25.87
CA GLN A 299 4.42 -4.77 -25.35
C GLN A 299 5.31 -6.02 -25.21
N GLN A 300 6.22 -6.24 -26.17
CA GLN A 300 7.11 -7.40 -26.19
C GLN A 300 8.30 -7.29 -25.21
N ALA A 301 8.72 -6.08 -24.84
CA ALA A 301 9.72 -5.89 -23.78
C ALA A 301 9.19 -6.47 -22.45
N LYS A 302 9.91 -7.43 -21.88
CA LYS A 302 9.63 -8.05 -20.57
C LYS A 302 10.80 -7.88 -19.63
#